data_AF-A0A522QJL1-F1
#
_entry.id   AF-A0A522QJL1-F1
#
_cell.length_a   1.000
_cell.length_b   1.000
_cell.length_c   1.000
_cell.angle_alpha   90.00
_cell.angle_beta   90.00
_cell.angle_gamma   90.00
#
_symmetry.space_group_name_H-M   'P 1'
#
loop_
_entity.id
_entity.type
_entity.pdbx_description
1 polymer ?
#
loop_
_entity_poly.entity_id
_entity_poly.type
_entity_poly.pdbx_seq_one_letter_code
_entity_poly.pdbx_strand_id
1 'polypeptide(L)' 'MTPAIPKETLLALAEAVRETCVRAALDGYEQAGISGLCGEGRWEMAVDAMQSMKLDDVVQAIAQQLPN' A
#
# COMPACT_ATOMS: atom_id res chain seq x y z
N MET A 1 22.28 20.11 -12.49
CA MET A 1 20.82 20.26 -12.54
C MET A 1 20.23 18.89 -12.30
N THR A 2 19.59 18.67 -11.15
CA THR A 2 18.86 17.42 -10.89
C THR A 2 17.62 17.42 -11.80
N PRO A 3 17.38 16.38 -12.61
CA PRO A 3 16.14 16.31 -13.38
C PRO A 3 14.96 16.27 -12.41
N ALA A 4 13.95 17.11 -12.66
CA ALA A 4 12.70 17.06 -11.93
C ALA A 4 11.96 15.77 -12.32
N ILE A 5 11.47 15.02 -11.33
CA ILE A 5 10.65 13.83 -11.57
C ILE A 5 9.36 14.28 -12.30
N PRO A 6 8.97 13.65 -13.41
CA PRO A 6 7.74 14.00 -14.11
C PRO A 6 6.50 13.81 -13.21
N LYS A 7 5.48 14.65 -13.40
CA LYS A 7 4.27 14.62 -12.56
C LYS A 7 3.51 13.29 -12.73
N GLU A 8 3.49 12.74 -13.93
CA GLU A 8 2.90 11.45 -14.27
C GLU A 8 3.56 10.31 -13.49
N THR A 9 4.87 10.35 -13.29
CA THR A 9 5.60 9.36 -12.46
C THR A 9 5.19 9.48 -11.00
N LEU A 10 5.04 10.70 -10.49
CA LEU A 10 4.57 10.94 -9.12
C LEU A 10 3.12 10.45 -8.93
N LEU A 11 2.26 10.66 -9.92
CA LEU A 11 0.87 10.18 -9.89
C LEU A 11 0.79 8.65 -9.91
N ALA A 12 1.57 7.99 -10.77
CA ALA A 12 1.64 6.54 -10.83
C ALA A 12 2.12 5.94 -9.50
N LEU A 13 3.14 6.54 -8.88
CA LEU A 13 3.61 6.12 -7.55
C LEU A 13 2.52 6.32 -6.49
N ALA A 14 1.84 7.46 -6.47
CA ALA A 14 0.77 7.74 -5.51
C ALA A 14 -0.44 6.80 -5.69
N GLU A 15 -0.75 6.41 -6.92
CA GLU A 15 -1.76 5.38 -7.24
C GLU A 15 -1.35 4.02 -6.68
N ALA A 16 -0.13 3.58 -6.95
CA ALA A 16 0.39 2.30 -6.45
C ALA A 16 0.40 2.22 -4.92
N VAL A 17 0.81 3.30 -4.24
CA VAL A 17 0.76 3.38 -2.78
C VAL A 17 -0.67 3.26 -2.28
N ARG A 18 -1.62 3.99 -2.88
CA ARG A 18 -3.04 3.92 -2.49
C ARG A 18 -3.62 2.53 -2.69
N GLU A 19 -3.37 1.89 -3.83
CA GLU A 19 -3.85 0.54 -4.11
C GLU A 19 -3.29 -0.48 -3.10
N THR A 20 -2.00 -0.35 -2.77
CA THR A 20 -1.35 -1.23 -1.80
C THR A 20 -1.93 -1.02 -0.39
N CYS A 21 -2.17 0.23 0.05
CA CYS A 21 -2.87 0.51 1.30
C CYS A 21 -4.23 -0.16 1.36
N VAL A 22 -5.04 0.02 0.31
CA VAL A 22 -6.40 -0.52 0.25
C VAL A 22 -6.37 -2.04 0.31
N ARG A 23 -5.46 -2.67 -0.42
CA ARG A 23 -5.30 -4.13 -0.38
C ARG A 23 -4.87 -4.62 1.00
N ALA A 24 -3.88 -3.99 1.62
CA ALA A 24 -3.44 -4.36 2.97
C ALA A 24 -4.57 -4.25 4.01
N ALA A 25 -5.40 -3.21 3.93
CA ALA A 25 -6.57 -3.06 4.80
C ALA A 25 -7.60 -4.18 4.62
N LEU A 26 -7.91 -4.52 3.37
CA LEU A 26 -8.84 -5.60 3.04
C LEU A 26 -8.32 -6.95 3.55
N ASP A 27 -7.06 -7.27 3.25
CA ASP A 27 -6.41 -8.51 3.68
C ASP A 27 -6.39 -8.62 5.21
N GLY A 28 -6.04 -7.53 5.91
CA GLY A 28 -6.06 -7.47 7.38
C GLY A 28 -7.45 -7.68 7.97
N TYR A 29 -8.46 -7.04 7.39
CA TYR A 29 -9.86 -7.18 7.83
C TYR A 29 -10.39 -8.60 7.62
N GLU A 30 -10.10 -9.21 6.48
CA GLU A 30 -10.50 -10.58 6.15
C GLU A 30 -9.80 -11.60 7.05
N GLN A 31 -8.48 -11.46 7.23
CA GLN A 31 -7.69 -12.33 8.10
C GLN A 31 -8.17 -12.26 9.56
N ALA A 32 -8.47 -11.06 10.06
CA ALA A 32 -9.05 -10.86 11.37
C ALA A 32 -10.41 -11.56 11.50
N GLY A 33 -11.21 -11.54 10.43
CA GLY A 33 -12.50 -12.22 10.38
C GLY A 33 -12.38 -13.74 10.43
N ILE A 34 -11.43 -14.31 9.68
CA ILE A 34 -11.07 -15.73 9.73
C ILE A 34 -10.60 -16.13 11.13
N SER A 35 -9.90 -15.21 11.82
CA SER A 35 -9.39 -15.40 13.18
C SER A 35 -10.46 -15.22 14.26
N GLY A 36 -11.70 -14.92 13.89
CA GLY A 36 -12.84 -14.80 14.82
C GLY A 36 -12.95 -13.45 15.52
N LEU A 37 -12.23 -12.42 15.07
CA LEU A 37 -12.34 -11.10 15.69
C LEU A 37 -13.68 -10.43 15.40
N CYS A 38 -14.13 -9.63 16.38
CA CYS A 38 -15.27 -8.74 16.25
C CYS A 38 -14.98 -7.59 15.26
N GLY A 39 -16.00 -6.79 14.93
CA GLY A 39 -15.85 -5.70 13.95
C GLY A 39 -14.75 -4.69 14.28
N GLU A 40 -14.59 -4.33 15.56
CA GLU A 40 -13.52 -3.43 16.03
C GLU A 40 -12.14 -4.06 15.89
N GLY A 41 -11.97 -5.31 16.33
CA GLY A 41 -10.69 -6.03 16.16
C GLY A 41 -10.30 -6.23 14.69
N ARG A 42 -11.29 -6.39 13.79
CA ARG A 42 -11.02 -6.41 12.35
C ARG A 42 -10.57 -5.06 11.81
N TRP A 43 -11.14 -3.97 12.32
CA TRP A 43 -10.72 -2.62 11.98
C TRP A 43 -9.30 -2.33 12.45
N GLU A 44 -8.97 -2.67 13.69
CA GLU A 44 -7.61 -2.52 14.23
C GLU A 44 -6.58 -3.26 13.36
N MET A 45 -6.84 -4.53 13.04
CA MET A 45 -5.95 -5.31 12.16
C MET A 45 -5.82 -4.72 10.75
N ALA A 46 -6.91 -4.17 10.17
CA ALA A 46 -6.85 -3.51 8.87
C ALA A 46 -5.94 -2.26 8.90
N VAL A 47 -6.02 -1.47 9.97
CA VAL A 47 -5.17 -0.30 10.17
C VAL A 47 -3.72 -0.69 10.40
N ASP A 48 -3.46 -1.68 11.25
CA ASP A 48 -2.13 -2.20 11.53
C ASP A 48 -1.47 -2.77 10.26
N ALA A 49 -2.25 -3.46 9.41
CA ALA A 49 -1.77 -3.97 8.13
C ALA A 49 -1.31 -2.85 7.20
N MET A 50 -2.08 -1.75 7.10
CA MET A 50 -1.66 -0.56 6.33
C MET A 50 -0.40 0.09 6.92
N GLN A 51 -0.30 0.20 8.24
CA GLN A 51 0.85 0.82 8.92
C GLN A 51 2.13 -0.01 8.81
N SER A 52 2.00 -1.34 8.72
CA SER A 52 3.12 -2.28 8.65
C SER A 52 3.69 -2.46 7.24
N MET A 53 3.10 -1.82 6.24
CA MET A 53 3.56 -1.91 4.86
C MET A 53 4.95 -1.31 4.68
N LYS A 54 5.78 -1.99 3.88
CA LYS A 54 7.09 -1.50 3.47
C LYS A 54 6.95 -0.68 2.19
N LEU A 55 6.93 0.64 2.33
CA LEU A 55 6.77 1.55 1.19
C LEU A 55 7.95 1.47 0.22
N ASP A 56 9.14 1.12 0.71
CA ASP A 56 10.33 0.83 -0.10
C ASP A 56 10.09 -0.27 -1.14
N ASP A 57 9.39 -1.35 -0.78
CA ASP A 57 9.03 -2.42 -1.72
C ASP A 57 8.10 -1.90 -2.83
N VAL A 58 7.14 -1.03 -2.50
CA VAL A 58 6.21 -0.42 -3.46
C VAL A 58 6.95 0.52 -4.42
N VAL A 59 7.83 1.37 -3.88
CA VAL A 59 8.65 2.29 -4.67
C VAL A 59 9.56 1.51 -5.62
N GLN A 60 10.20 0.44 -5.15
CA GLN A 60 11.07 -0.41 -5.95
C GLN A 60 10.30 -1.10 -7.09
N ALA A 61 9.11 -1.63 -6.81
CA ALA A 61 8.28 -2.28 -7.82
C ALA A 61 7.85 -1.32 -8.94
N ILE A 62 7.53 -0.07 -8.60
CA ILE A 62 7.18 0.96 -9.59
C ILE A 62 8.41 1.45 -10.35
N ALA A 63 9.52 1.66 -9.67
CA ALA A 63 10.78 2.06 -10.32
C ALA A 63 11.24 1.03 -11.37
N GLN A 64 10.99 -0.27 -11.15
CA GLN A 64 11.29 -1.34 -12.10
C GLN A 64 10.36 -1.39 -13.32
N GLN A 65 9.20 -0.72 -13.27
CA GLN A 65 8.20 -0.69 -14.34
C GLN A 65 8.30 0.58 -15.20
N LEU A 66 9.12 1.57 -14.79
CA LEU A 66 9.34 2.76 -15.59
C LEU A 66 10.27 2.43 -16.77
N PRO A 67 9.91 2.82 -18.00
CA PRO A 67 10.81 2.70 -19.13
C PRO A 67 12.05 3.59 -18.92
N ASN A 68 13.23 3.06 -19.27
CA ASN A 68 14.51 3.79 -19.25
C ASN A 68 14.48 5.03 -20.15
#